data_AF-A0A7M4DEM8-F1
#
_entry.id   AF-A0A7M4DEM8-F1
#
_cell.length_a   1.000
_cell.length_b   1.000
_cell.length_c   1.000
_cell.angle_alpha   90.00
_cell.angle_beta   90.00
_cell.angle_gamma   90.00
#
_symmetry.space_group_name_H-M   'P 1'
#
loop_
_entity.id
_entity.type
_entity.pdbx_description
1 polymer ?
#
loop_
_entity_poly.entity_id
_entity_poly.type
_entity_poly.pdbx_seq_one_letter_code
_entity_poly.pdbx_strand_id
1 'polypeptide(L)'
;MTRLRWGLAFILGTVLVAGCSNAGSGSEDSGGDAGHLSGGDGGGVAEQEAADRDISGDTQRQIITTGSATVVVEDPAEAADRVALLVETAGGRVDQRSERAAGSDGPDSLGWAHLTIRVPADELNGLIDELDELGDVHDLSQSAQDVTQVAVDLDARIVALQASTDRLLQIMADAADSGDLIAAESALSERQAELESLQAERAYLADQVSMSTLDVNLEAHYEPTIETGGFLGGLETGWRALVTFASGVLVFLGVIAPWLLLVGVPVAAIVWLTRRRRRRAAAGSPGRPTSADGEAAPDLT
;
A
#
# COMPACT_ATOMS: atom_id res chain seq x y z
N MET A 1 19.89 -26.29 10.73
CA MET A 1 20.35 -25.32 9.71
C MET A 1 19.08 -24.63 9.26
N THR A 2 18.77 -23.35 9.51
CA THR A 2 19.50 -22.09 9.60
C THR A 2 18.76 -21.17 10.60
N ARG A 3 19.36 -20.03 10.94
CA ARG A 3 19.30 -19.41 12.26
C ARG A 3 18.20 -18.34 12.43
N LEU A 4 17.50 -18.48 13.55
CA LEU A 4 16.83 -17.44 14.32
C LEU A 4 17.75 -16.24 14.59
N ARG A 5 17.35 -15.03 14.22
CA ARG A 5 17.95 -13.76 14.68
C ARG A 5 16.83 -12.76 15.00
N TRP A 6 16.27 -12.89 16.20
CA TRP A 6 15.48 -11.84 16.83
C TRP A 6 16.45 -11.02 17.69
N GLY A 7 16.77 -9.81 17.23
CA GLY A 7 17.62 -8.85 17.93
C GLY A 7 16.74 -7.79 18.59
N LEU A 8 16.46 -7.99 19.88
CA LEU A 8 15.76 -7.08 20.75
C LEU A 8 16.74 -5.98 21.19
N ALA A 9 16.54 -4.75 20.74
CA ALA A 9 17.27 -3.58 21.22
C ALA A 9 16.26 -2.57 21.78
N PHE A 10 16.03 -2.67 23.10
CA PHE A 10 15.38 -1.67 23.91
C PHE A 10 16.30 -0.43 23.99
N ILE A 11 15.93 0.65 23.30
CA ILE A 11 16.58 1.95 23.47
C ILE A 11 15.69 2.86 24.33
N LEU A 12 16.34 3.27 25.41
CA LEU A 12 15.98 4.26 26.40
C LEU A 12 15.45 5.56 25.75
N GLY A 13 14.17 5.86 25.96
CA GLY A 13 13.52 7.07 25.48
C GLY A 13 13.70 8.24 26.45
N THR A 14 14.51 9.22 26.05
CA THR A 14 14.35 10.64 26.42
C THR A 14 14.99 11.49 25.32
N VAL A 15 14.16 12.01 24.41
CA VAL A 15 14.54 13.11 23.51
C VAL A 15 13.41 14.14 23.56
N LEU A 16 13.76 15.30 24.11
CA LEU A 16 13.04 16.57 23.97
C LEU A 16 13.17 17.04 22.52
N VAL A 17 12.05 17.21 21.82
CA VAL A 17 12.01 17.95 20.55
C VAL A 17 11.25 19.25 20.77
N ALA A 18 11.96 20.34 20.50
CA ALA A 18 11.47 21.69 20.30
C ALA A 18 11.41 21.99 18.79
N GLY A 19 10.43 22.81 18.38
CA GLY A 19 10.29 23.40 17.03
C GLY A 19 9.49 22.50 16.06
N CYS A 20 8.57 22.97 15.22
CA CYS A 20 8.32 24.30 14.68
C CYS A 20 6.82 24.49 14.43
N SER A 21 6.25 25.62 14.84
CA SER A 21 4.93 26.09 14.40
C SER A 21 5.10 26.90 13.12
N ASN A 22 4.55 26.38 12.03
CA ASN A 22 4.59 26.96 10.69
C ASN A 22 3.65 28.18 10.58
N ALA A 23 4.19 29.27 10.02
CA ALA A 23 3.47 30.50 9.74
C ALA A 23 2.53 30.29 8.53
N GLY A 24 1.22 30.38 8.78
CA GLY A 24 0.21 30.46 7.72
C GLY A 24 0.10 31.90 7.24
N SER A 25 0.67 32.19 6.07
CA SER A 25 0.41 33.41 5.30
C SER A 25 -1.00 33.33 4.72
N GLY A 26 -1.91 34.13 5.26
CA GLY A 26 -3.22 34.38 4.66
C GLY A 26 -3.05 35.28 3.44
N SER A 27 -3.25 34.71 2.26
CA SER A 27 -3.39 35.46 1.02
C SER A 27 -4.80 36.03 0.95
N GLU A 28 -4.90 37.34 1.00
CA GLU A 28 -6.08 38.10 0.59
C GLU A 28 -6.31 37.86 -0.92
N ASP A 29 -7.46 37.29 -1.29
CA ASP A 29 -7.93 37.34 -2.67
C ASP A 29 -9.11 38.29 -2.76
N SER A 30 -8.91 39.28 -3.63
CA SER A 30 -9.73 40.46 -3.82
C SER A 30 -10.76 40.19 -4.90
N GLY A 31 -12.03 40.09 -4.50
CA GLY A 31 -13.17 40.03 -5.41
C GLY A 31 -13.27 41.31 -6.27
N GLY A 32 -12.92 41.18 -7.54
CA GLY A 32 -13.17 42.17 -8.59
C GLY A 32 -14.20 41.63 -9.58
N ASP A 33 -15.48 41.77 -9.25
CA ASP A 33 -16.59 41.55 -10.19
C ASP A 33 -16.72 42.79 -11.09
N ALA A 34 -16.42 42.61 -12.37
CA ALA A 34 -16.48 43.66 -13.38
C ALA A 34 -17.72 43.48 -14.25
N GLY A 35 -18.69 44.38 -14.03
CA GLY A 35 -19.38 45.07 -15.11
C GLY A 35 -20.39 44.28 -15.94
N HIS A 36 -21.58 44.04 -15.37
CA HIS A 36 -22.78 43.82 -16.17
C HIS A 36 -23.39 45.17 -16.60
N LEU A 37 -23.23 45.52 -17.86
CA LEU A 37 -24.06 46.51 -18.56
C LEU A 37 -24.38 46.01 -19.96
N SER A 38 -25.65 45.72 -20.22
CA SER A 38 -26.31 46.26 -21.42
C SER A 38 -27.82 46.11 -21.29
N GLY A 39 -28.53 47.23 -21.28
CA GLY A 39 -29.96 47.30 -21.47
C GLY A 39 -30.30 47.78 -22.89
N GLY A 40 -31.54 47.55 -23.30
CA GLY A 40 -32.20 48.34 -24.34
C GLY A 40 -32.63 47.57 -25.58
N ASP A 41 -33.84 47.00 -25.50
CA ASP A 41 -34.98 47.14 -26.40
C ASP A 41 -34.78 47.34 -27.93
N GLY A 42 -35.56 46.57 -28.70
CA GLY A 42 -36.19 47.11 -29.90
C GLY A 42 -36.09 46.28 -31.18
N GLY A 43 -37.23 45.67 -31.56
CA GLY A 43 -37.67 45.67 -32.96
C GLY A 43 -37.27 44.46 -33.81
N GLY A 44 -38.26 43.63 -34.12
CA GLY A 44 -38.12 42.41 -34.90
C GLY A 44 -37.67 42.60 -36.35
N VAL A 45 -37.02 41.54 -36.84
CA VAL A 45 -36.98 41.16 -38.24
C VAL A 45 -37.19 39.65 -38.31
N ALA A 46 -37.94 39.24 -39.33
CA ALA A 46 -38.37 37.90 -39.63
C ALA A 46 -37.22 36.91 -39.91
N GLU A 47 -37.61 35.64 -40.01
CA GLU A 47 -36.84 34.49 -40.50
C GLU A 47 -35.76 33.91 -39.57
N GLN A 48 -36.16 32.98 -38.70
CA GLN A 48 -35.35 31.79 -38.44
C GLN A 48 -36.19 30.65 -37.86
N GLU A 49 -36.99 30.01 -38.71
CA GLU A 49 -37.26 28.58 -38.53
C GLU A 49 -35.98 27.83 -39.00
N ALA A 50 -34.90 28.00 -38.22
CA ALA A 50 -33.92 26.95 -38.10
C ALA A 50 -34.68 25.79 -37.47
N ALA A 51 -34.93 24.69 -38.17
CA ALA A 51 -33.91 23.65 -38.20
C ALA A 51 -33.23 23.54 -36.83
N ASP A 52 -34.04 23.26 -35.81
CA ASP A 52 -33.65 22.38 -34.70
C ASP A 52 -33.40 20.97 -35.30
N ARG A 53 -32.45 20.94 -36.24
CA ARG A 53 -31.68 19.75 -36.51
C ARG A 53 -30.76 19.69 -35.32
N ASP A 54 -30.83 18.58 -34.60
CA ASP A 54 -29.77 18.09 -33.74
C ASP A 54 -28.39 18.57 -34.23
N ILE A 55 -27.95 19.73 -33.73
CA ILE A 55 -26.54 20.09 -33.63
C ILE A 55 -26.11 19.63 -32.23
N SER A 56 -26.48 18.40 -31.87
CA SER A 56 -25.56 17.55 -31.13
C SER A 56 -24.87 16.73 -32.22
N GLY A 57 -23.89 17.35 -32.87
CA GLY A 57 -23.03 16.65 -33.79
C GLY A 57 -22.48 15.43 -33.06
N ASP A 58 -22.81 14.26 -33.61
CA ASP A 58 -22.38 12.93 -33.19
C ASP A 58 -20.85 12.79 -33.40
N THR A 59 -20.09 13.62 -32.71
CA THR A 59 -18.77 13.22 -32.25
C THR A 59 -19.07 12.32 -31.06
N GLN A 60 -19.23 11.04 -31.34
CA GLN A 60 -19.42 10.02 -30.32
C GLN A 60 -18.37 10.23 -29.22
N ARG A 61 -18.81 10.65 -28.04
CA ARG A 61 -17.90 10.98 -26.93
C ARG A 61 -17.07 9.76 -26.60
N GLN A 62 -15.77 9.95 -26.51
CA GLN A 62 -14.85 8.90 -26.15
C GLN A 62 -14.57 9.02 -24.66
N ILE A 63 -15.09 8.07 -23.89
CA ILE A 63 -15.02 8.06 -22.43
C ILE A 63 -14.30 6.78 -22.00
N ILE A 64 -13.26 6.93 -21.20
CA ILE A 64 -12.60 5.82 -20.51
C ILE A 64 -13.28 5.66 -19.16
N THR A 65 -13.75 4.46 -18.86
CA THR A 65 -14.35 4.15 -17.57
C THR A 65 -13.48 3.15 -16.83
N THR A 66 -13.10 3.51 -15.61
CA THR A 66 -12.38 2.64 -14.69
C THR A 66 -13.11 2.59 -13.35
N GLY A 67 -12.95 1.50 -12.62
CA GLY A 67 -13.51 1.40 -11.29
C GLY A 67 -12.77 0.41 -10.40
N SER A 68 -13.09 0.47 -9.12
CA SER A 68 -12.69 -0.52 -8.12
C SER A 68 -13.89 -0.86 -7.25
N ALA A 69 -14.04 -2.15 -6.93
CA ALA A 69 -15.09 -2.64 -6.06
C ALA A 69 -14.47 -3.56 -4.99
N THR A 70 -14.87 -3.36 -3.73
CA THR A 70 -14.58 -4.30 -2.64
C THR A 70 -15.88 -4.99 -2.23
N VAL A 71 -15.91 -6.30 -2.36
CA VAL A 71 -17.08 -7.14 -2.07
C VAL A 71 -16.72 -8.10 -0.96
N VAL A 72 -17.54 -8.11 0.08
CA VAL A 72 -17.41 -9.07 1.18
C VAL A 72 -18.27 -10.28 0.87
N VAL A 73 -17.62 -11.44 0.86
CA VAL A 73 -18.21 -12.73 0.48
C VAL A 73 -17.86 -13.80 1.51
N GLU A 74 -18.62 -14.88 1.52
CA GLU A 74 -18.37 -16.02 2.42
C GLU A 74 -17.11 -16.81 1.99
N ASP A 75 -16.99 -17.12 0.70
CA ASP A 75 -15.83 -17.81 0.11
C ASP A 75 -15.26 -16.99 -1.06
N PRO A 76 -14.13 -16.29 -0.85
CA PRO A 76 -13.48 -15.50 -1.91
C PRO A 76 -13.02 -16.31 -3.12
N ALA A 77 -12.68 -17.59 -2.96
CA ALA A 77 -12.21 -18.41 -4.08
C ALA A 77 -13.38 -18.84 -4.97
N GLU A 78 -14.50 -19.26 -4.37
CA GLU A 78 -15.71 -19.58 -5.13
C GLU A 78 -16.30 -18.33 -5.79
N ALA A 79 -16.30 -17.20 -5.08
CA ALA A 79 -16.73 -15.92 -5.63
C ALA A 79 -15.87 -15.51 -6.83
N ALA A 80 -14.54 -15.67 -6.76
CA ALA A 80 -13.64 -15.37 -7.87
C ALA A 80 -13.95 -16.17 -9.13
N ASP A 81 -14.30 -17.46 -9.00
CA ASP A 81 -14.71 -18.30 -10.12
C ASP A 81 -16.04 -17.83 -10.74
N ARG A 82 -17.01 -17.45 -9.90
CA ARG A 82 -18.29 -16.90 -10.38
C ARG A 82 -18.10 -15.57 -11.10
N VAL A 83 -17.32 -14.65 -10.54
CA VAL A 83 -17.00 -13.36 -11.19
C VAL A 83 -16.34 -13.58 -12.54
N ALA A 84 -15.38 -14.51 -12.64
CA ALA A 84 -14.74 -14.82 -13.92
C ALA A 84 -15.75 -15.31 -14.98
N LEU A 85 -16.70 -16.15 -14.59
CA LEU A 85 -17.77 -16.63 -15.50
C LEU A 85 -18.72 -15.51 -15.94
N LEU A 86 -19.09 -14.59 -15.04
CA LEU A 86 -19.92 -13.43 -15.38
C LEU A 86 -19.20 -12.52 -16.39
N VAL A 87 -17.92 -12.24 -16.12
CA VAL A 87 -17.07 -11.44 -17.02
C VAL A 87 -16.95 -12.07 -18.40
N GLU A 88 -16.73 -13.38 -18.48
CA GLU A 88 -16.67 -14.09 -19.77
C GLU A 88 -18.03 -14.06 -20.50
N THR A 89 -19.14 -14.18 -19.76
CA THR A 89 -20.50 -14.13 -20.32
C THR A 89 -20.83 -12.75 -20.88
N ALA A 90 -20.38 -11.69 -20.21
CA ALA A 90 -20.49 -10.30 -20.67
C ALA A 90 -19.53 -9.96 -21.84
N GLY A 91 -18.78 -10.94 -22.37
CA GLY A 91 -17.82 -10.74 -23.45
C GLY A 91 -16.53 -10.04 -23.03
N GLY A 92 -16.26 -9.98 -21.73
CA GLY A 92 -15.02 -9.50 -21.16
C GLY A 92 -13.96 -10.59 -20.96
N ARG A 93 -12.88 -10.22 -20.26
CA ARG A 93 -11.80 -11.12 -19.87
C ARG A 93 -11.21 -10.73 -18.53
N VAL A 94 -10.58 -11.70 -17.87
CA VAL A 94 -9.78 -11.47 -16.67
C VAL A 94 -8.32 -11.27 -17.08
N ASP A 95 -7.78 -10.06 -16.86
CA ASP A 95 -6.39 -9.73 -17.20
C ASP A 95 -5.43 -10.22 -16.09
N GLN A 96 -5.85 -10.13 -14.83
CA GLN A 96 -5.07 -10.59 -13.68
C GLN A 96 -5.97 -11.23 -12.64
N ARG A 97 -5.51 -12.35 -12.05
CA ARG A 97 -6.15 -13.00 -10.90
C ARG A 97 -5.09 -13.41 -9.89
N SER A 98 -5.30 -13.04 -8.65
CA SER A 98 -4.49 -13.47 -7.51
C SER A 98 -5.39 -13.79 -6.35
N GLU A 99 -5.25 -14.97 -5.77
CA GLU A 99 -6.12 -15.41 -4.70
C GLU A 99 -5.37 -16.24 -3.68
N ARG A 100 -5.99 -16.36 -2.52
CA ARG A 100 -5.53 -17.17 -1.41
C ARG A 100 -6.74 -17.78 -0.72
N ALA A 101 -6.74 -19.10 -0.62
CA ALA A 101 -7.75 -19.81 0.14
C ALA A 101 -7.60 -19.54 1.64
N ALA A 102 -8.72 -19.57 2.35
CA ALA A 102 -8.70 -19.56 3.81
C ALA A 102 -7.89 -20.77 4.33
N GLY A 103 -7.25 -20.60 5.49
CA GLY A 103 -6.43 -21.65 6.10
C GLY A 103 -5.01 -21.84 5.52
N SER A 104 -4.63 -21.14 4.44
CA SER A 104 -3.34 -21.40 3.75
C SER A 104 -2.11 -21.09 4.58
N ASP A 105 -2.16 -20.08 5.46
CA ASP A 105 -1.04 -19.62 6.29
C ASP A 105 -1.26 -19.90 7.79
N GLY A 106 -2.30 -20.67 8.13
CA GLY A 106 -2.68 -21.04 9.49
C GLY A 106 -4.20 -21.16 9.65
N PRO A 107 -4.68 -21.78 10.73
CA PRO A 107 -6.12 -22.01 10.94
C PRO A 107 -6.97 -20.73 10.97
N ASP A 108 -6.35 -19.57 11.27
CA ASP A 108 -7.02 -18.28 11.37
C ASP A 108 -6.80 -17.38 10.13
N SER A 109 -6.13 -17.87 9.07
CA SER A 109 -5.88 -17.04 7.89
C SER A 109 -7.15 -16.95 7.02
N LEU A 110 -7.66 -15.74 6.84
CA LEU A 110 -8.79 -15.47 5.95
C LEU A 110 -8.39 -15.62 4.48
N GLY A 111 -9.35 -16.08 3.68
CA GLY A 111 -9.20 -16.09 2.23
C GLY A 111 -9.37 -14.69 1.65
N TRP A 112 -8.81 -14.47 0.47
CA TRP A 112 -9.02 -13.27 -0.33
C TRP A 112 -8.80 -13.59 -1.81
N ALA A 113 -9.42 -12.80 -2.68
CA ALA A 113 -9.15 -12.85 -4.10
C ALA A 113 -9.18 -11.44 -4.70
N HIS A 114 -8.28 -11.17 -5.62
CA HIS A 114 -8.19 -9.93 -6.35
C HIS A 114 -8.14 -10.22 -7.84
N LEU A 115 -9.04 -9.57 -8.57
CA LEU A 115 -9.20 -9.73 -10.01
C LEU A 115 -9.17 -8.36 -10.66
N THR A 116 -8.31 -8.19 -11.67
CA THR A 116 -8.39 -7.06 -12.60
C THR A 116 -9.08 -7.57 -13.85
N ILE A 117 -10.26 -7.05 -14.12
CA ILE A 117 -11.13 -7.51 -15.19
C ILE A 117 -11.35 -6.40 -16.22
N ARG A 118 -11.52 -6.82 -17.47
CA ARG A 118 -11.75 -5.93 -18.59
C ARG A 118 -13.03 -6.35 -19.31
N VAL A 119 -14.01 -5.45 -19.34
CA VAL A 119 -15.34 -5.72 -19.91
C VAL A 119 -15.72 -4.64 -20.92
N PRO A 120 -16.57 -4.93 -21.92
CA PRO A 120 -17.12 -3.89 -22.79
C PRO A 120 -17.74 -2.76 -21.97
N ALA A 121 -17.52 -1.51 -22.38
CA ALA A 121 -17.92 -0.35 -21.60
C ALA A 121 -19.44 -0.29 -21.31
N ASP A 122 -20.25 -0.80 -22.23
CA ASP A 122 -21.71 -0.84 -22.10
C ASP A 122 -22.20 -1.88 -21.05
N GLU A 123 -21.38 -2.90 -20.77
CA GLU A 123 -21.73 -4.02 -19.87
C GLU A 123 -21.26 -3.79 -18.42
N LEU A 124 -20.40 -2.78 -18.18
CA LEU A 124 -19.78 -2.56 -16.86
C LEU A 124 -20.82 -2.38 -15.74
N ASN A 125 -21.86 -1.58 -15.98
CA ASN A 125 -22.86 -1.30 -14.96
C ASN A 125 -23.69 -2.56 -14.63
N GLY A 126 -24.02 -3.36 -15.64
CA GLY A 126 -24.71 -4.64 -15.44
C GLY A 126 -23.87 -5.61 -14.61
N LEU A 127 -22.56 -5.67 -14.87
CA LEU A 127 -21.65 -6.49 -14.06
C LEU A 127 -21.59 -6.01 -12.60
N ILE A 128 -21.55 -4.70 -12.35
CA ILE A 128 -21.53 -4.16 -10.99
C ILE A 128 -22.81 -4.56 -10.23
N ASP A 129 -23.97 -4.52 -10.89
CA ASP A 129 -25.24 -4.96 -10.30
C ASP A 129 -25.20 -6.46 -9.98
N GLU A 130 -24.63 -7.30 -10.86
CA GLU A 130 -24.45 -8.74 -10.60
C GLU A 130 -23.46 -9.03 -9.46
N LEU A 131 -22.46 -8.17 -9.26
CA LEU A 131 -21.53 -8.29 -8.12
C LEU A 131 -22.23 -8.01 -6.78
N ASP A 132 -23.20 -7.10 -6.75
CA ASP A 132 -24.02 -6.80 -5.57
C ASP A 132 -24.93 -7.98 -5.18
N GLU A 133 -25.31 -8.83 -6.14
CA GLU A 133 -26.03 -10.08 -5.85
C GLU A 133 -25.13 -11.19 -5.27
N LEU A 134 -23.82 -11.09 -5.48
CA LEU A 134 -22.85 -12.12 -5.06
C LEU A 134 -22.39 -11.95 -3.60
N GLY A 135 -22.39 -10.72 -3.09
CA GLY A 135 -22.01 -10.39 -1.73
C GLY A 135 -22.23 -8.91 -1.40
N ASP A 136 -21.87 -8.51 -0.19
CA ASP A 136 -22.07 -7.13 0.25
C ASP A 136 -20.97 -6.22 -0.33
N VAL A 137 -21.32 -5.33 -1.25
CA VAL A 137 -20.40 -4.34 -1.80
C VAL A 137 -20.15 -3.25 -0.76
N HIS A 138 -18.95 -3.26 -0.19
CA HIS A 138 -18.55 -2.32 0.87
C HIS A 138 -18.01 -1.01 0.34
N ASP A 139 -17.29 -1.05 -0.78
CA ASP A 139 -16.69 0.12 -1.41
C ASP A 139 -16.83 -0.02 -2.93
N LEU A 140 -17.36 1.01 -3.56
CA LEU A 140 -17.47 1.11 -5.01
C LEU A 140 -17.02 2.50 -5.44
N SER A 141 -15.98 2.55 -6.27
CA SER A 141 -15.48 3.78 -6.85
C SER A 141 -15.46 3.63 -8.37
N GLN A 142 -16.04 4.58 -9.08
CA GLN A 142 -16.05 4.63 -10.53
C GLN A 142 -15.58 6.00 -11.00
N SER A 143 -14.73 6.00 -12.01
CA SER A 143 -14.18 7.19 -12.65
C SER A 143 -14.43 7.11 -14.15
N ALA A 144 -14.94 8.21 -14.71
CA ALA A 144 -15.14 8.38 -16.14
C ALA A 144 -14.30 9.57 -16.62
N GLN A 145 -13.49 9.37 -17.64
CA GLN A 145 -12.64 10.41 -18.23
C GLN A 145 -13.00 10.61 -19.70
N ASP A 146 -13.43 11.81 -20.06
CA ASP A 146 -13.63 12.20 -21.45
C ASP A 146 -12.27 12.47 -22.12
N VAL A 147 -11.95 11.67 -23.13
CA VAL A 147 -10.70 11.74 -23.91
C VAL A 147 -10.97 12.12 -25.36
N THR A 148 -12.16 12.62 -25.68
CA THR A 148 -12.57 12.99 -27.04
C THR A 148 -11.59 13.98 -27.68
N GLN A 149 -11.20 15.03 -26.94
CA GLN A 149 -10.25 16.02 -27.44
C GLN A 149 -8.86 15.40 -27.69
N VAL A 150 -8.40 14.54 -26.79
CA VAL A 150 -7.10 13.86 -26.91
C VAL A 150 -7.06 13.00 -28.16
N ALA A 151 -8.12 12.25 -28.43
CA ALA A 151 -8.21 11.40 -29.61
C ALA A 151 -8.25 12.20 -30.92
N VAL A 152 -9.03 13.30 -30.96
CA VAL A 152 -9.08 14.20 -32.11
C VAL A 152 -7.69 14.80 -32.38
N ASP A 153 -6.98 15.22 -31.34
CA ASP A 153 -5.63 15.78 -31.46
C ASP A 153 -4.61 14.72 -31.95
N LEU A 154 -4.69 13.48 -31.46
CA LEU A 154 -3.86 12.37 -31.93
C LEU A 154 -4.13 12.07 -33.41
N ASP A 155 -5.38 11.95 -33.81
CA ASP A 155 -5.78 11.68 -35.20
C ASP A 155 -5.30 12.81 -36.13
N ALA A 156 -5.41 14.08 -35.71
CA ALA A 156 -4.90 15.22 -36.48
C ALA A 156 -3.37 15.18 -36.66
N ARG A 157 -2.62 14.82 -35.61
CA ARG A 157 -1.16 14.67 -35.66
C ARG A 157 -0.73 13.50 -36.55
N ILE A 158 -1.43 12.37 -36.46
CA ILE A 158 -1.21 11.20 -37.33
C ILE A 158 -1.38 11.59 -38.80
N VAL A 159 -2.47 12.28 -39.15
CA VAL A 159 -2.72 12.74 -40.53
C VAL A 159 -1.63 13.70 -41.01
N ALA A 160 -1.19 14.64 -40.15
CA ALA A 160 -0.10 15.55 -40.50
C ALA A 160 1.23 14.82 -40.74
N LEU A 161 1.57 13.82 -39.92
CA LEU A 161 2.78 13.02 -40.08
C LEU A 161 2.72 12.10 -41.30
N GLN A 162 1.56 11.55 -41.63
CA GLN A 162 1.35 10.79 -42.88
C GLN A 162 1.62 11.69 -44.10
N ALA A 163 1.02 12.87 -44.14
CA ALA A 163 1.26 13.83 -45.23
C ALA A 163 2.74 14.26 -45.31
N SER A 164 3.41 14.42 -44.16
CA SER A 164 4.85 14.72 -44.10
C SER A 164 5.69 13.57 -44.67
N THR A 165 5.35 12.32 -44.32
CA THR A 165 6.03 11.11 -44.79
C THR A 165 5.87 10.96 -46.31
N ASP A 166 4.65 11.12 -46.81
CA ASP A 166 4.35 11.06 -48.24
C ASP A 166 5.10 12.14 -49.03
N ARG A 167 5.21 13.34 -48.46
CA ARG A 167 5.97 14.43 -49.07
C ARG A 167 7.47 14.14 -49.12
N LEU A 168 8.04 13.55 -48.07
CA LEU A 168 9.44 13.13 -48.06
C LEU A 168 9.70 12.03 -49.09
N LEU A 169 8.80 11.05 -49.22
CA LEU A 169 8.90 10.01 -50.25
C LEU A 169 8.89 10.60 -51.67
N GLN A 170 8.07 11.63 -51.93
CA GLN A 170 8.08 12.34 -53.21
C GLN A 170 9.42 13.06 -53.47
N ILE A 171 9.96 13.76 -52.46
CA ILE A 171 11.25 14.45 -52.60
C ILE A 171 12.38 13.45 -52.87
N MET A 172 12.37 12.29 -52.20
CA MET A 172 13.34 11.23 -52.42
C MET A 172 13.25 10.63 -53.84
N ALA A 173 12.05 10.51 -54.40
CA ALA A 173 11.86 10.01 -55.76
C ALA A 173 12.47 10.94 -56.84
N ASP A 174 12.51 12.25 -56.56
CA ASP A 174 13.05 13.27 -57.47
C ASP A 174 14.52 13.64 -57.16
N ALA A 175 15.13 13.06 -56.12
CA ALA A 175 16.46 13.44 -55.66
C ALA A 175 17.57 12.97 -56.62
N ALA A 176 18.41 13.91 -57.06
CA ALA A 176 19.55 13.65 -57.95
C ALA A 176 20.89 13.54 -57.22
N ASP A 177 20.97 14.03 -55.97
CA ASP A 177 22.16 14.03 -55.13
C ASP A 177 22.06 12.98 -54.02
N SER A 178 23.15 12.23 -53.80
CA SER A 178 23.19 11.16 -52.79
C SER A 178 23.21 11.67 -51.35
N GLY A 179 23.76 12.86 -51.11
CA GLY A 179 23.77 13.48 -49.79
C GLY A 179 22.36 13.93 -49.38
N ASP A 180 21.63 14.55 -50.31
CA ASP A 180 20.21 14.91 -50.12
C ASP A 180 19.34 13.67 -49.88
N LEU A 181 19.63 12.56 -50.58
CA LEU A 181 18.94 11.29 -50.36
C LEU A 181 19.16 10.74 -48.94
N ILE A 182 20.41 10.68 -48.46
CA ILE A 182 20.72 10.17 -47.11
C ILE A 182 20.07 11.05 -46.02
N ALA A 183 20.08 12.38 -46.22
CA ALA A 183 19.41 13.30 -45.32
C ALA A 183 17.89 13.08 -45.30
N ALA A 184 17.28 12.86 -46.46
CA ALA A 184 15.86 12.56 -46.57
C ALA A 184 15.49 11.19 -45.97
N GLU A 185 16.32 10.16 -46.13
CA GLU A 185 16.14 8.84 -45.49
C GLU A 185 16.16 8.94 -43.96
N SER A 186 17.09 9.75 -43.42
CA SER A 186 17.18 9.97 -41.97
C SER A 186 15.93 10.66 -41.45
N ALA A 187 15.49 11.74 -42.10
CA ALA A 187 14.27 12.44 -41.75
C ALA A 187 13.02 11.55 -41.89
N LEU A 188 12.95 10.73 -42.94
CA LEU A 188 11.86 9.79 -43.15
C LEU A 188 11.78 8.77 -42.01
N SER A 189 12.91 8.20 -41.61
CA SER A 189 12.99 7.22 -40.51
C SER A 189 12.49 7.82 -39.20
N GLU A 190 12.86 9.06 -38.90
CA GLU A 190 12.37 9.78 -37.71
C GLU A 190 10.85 10.01 -37.76
N ARG A 191 10.31 10.42 -38.91
CA ARG A 191 8.86 10.65 -39.07
C ARG A 191 8.05 9.37 -38.99
N GLN A 192 8.56 8.27 -39.55
CA GLN A 192 7.91 6.96 -39.45
C GLN A 192 7.86 6.48 -38.00
N ALA A 193 8.97 6.58 -37.27
CA ALA A 193 8.99 6.22 -35.85
C ALA A 193 8.00 7.06 -35.01
N GLU A 194 7.91 8.37 -35.28
CA GLU A 194 6.93 9.24 -34.62
C GLU A 194 5.49 8.86 -34.96
N LEU A 195 5.22 8.58 -36.24
CA LEU A 195 3.89 8.17 -36.73
C LEU A 195 3.46 6.84 -36.08
N GLU A 196 4.33 5.84 -36.07
CA GLU A 196 4.07 4.53 -35.45
C GLU A 196 3.80 4.66 -33.95
N SER A 197 4.57 5.51 -33.26
CA SER A 197 4.34 5.78 -31.84
C SER A 197 2.96 6.39 -31.58
N LEU A 198 2.54 7.40 -32.36
CA LEU A 198 1.22 8.01 -32.19
C LEU A 198 0.08 7.06 -32.58
N GLN A 199 0.27 6.22 -33.60
CA GLN A 199 -0.70 5.19 -33.96
C GLN A 199 -0.89 4.16 -32.85
N ALA A 200 0.20 3.74 -32.19
CA ALA A 200 0.14 2.85 -31.04
C ALA A 200 -0.59 3.49 -29.85
N GLU A 201 -0.29 4.76 -29.55
CA GLU A 201 -0.97 5.53 -28.49
C GLU A 201 -2.47 5.67 -28.77
N ARG A 202 -2.84 5.97 -30.02
CA ARG A 202 -4.24 6.07 -30.45
C ARG A 202 -4.96 4.73 -30.34
N ALA A 203 -4.31 3.63 -30.75
CA ALA A 203 -4.88 2.29 -30.64
C ALA A 203 -5.10 1.89 -29.17
N TYR A 204 -4.15 2.23 -28.29
CA TYR A 204 -4.29 2.03 -26.85
C TYR A 204 -5.44 2.84 -26.26
N LEU A 205 -5.59 4.11 -26.66
CA LEU A 205 -6.71 4.95 -26.24
C LEU A 205 -8.06 4.38 -26.68
N ALA A 206 -8.14 3.91 -27.93
CA ALA A 206 -9.36 3.29 -28.46
C ALA A 206 -9.75 2.02 -27.70
N ASP A 207 -8.79 1.18 -27.29
CA ASP A 207 -9.04 0.00 -26.45
C ASP A 207 -9.57 0.37 -25.06
N GLN A 208 -9.05 1.44 -24.45
CA GLN A 208 -9.54 1.92 -23.14
C GLN A 208 -10.94 2.55 -23.20
N VAL A 209 -11.35 3.03 -24.38
CA VAL A 209 -12.70 3.58 -24.59
C VAL A 209 -13.70 2.46 -24.86
N SER A 210 -13.31 1.43 -25.62
CA SER A 210 -14.19 0.30 -25.90
C SER A 210 -14.35 -0.64 -24.71
N MET A 211 -13.32 -0.74 -23.87
CA MET A 211 -13.27 -1.65 -22.73
C MET A 211 -13.06 -0.89 -21.42
N SER A 212 -13.92 -1.12 -20.45
CA SER A 212 -13.76 -0.65 -19.09
C SER A 212 -12.91 -1.61 -18.26
N THR A 213 -12.14 -1.06 -17.32
CA THR A 213 -11.34 -1.83 -16.36
C THR A 213 -11.97 -1.73 -14.98
N LEU A 214 -12.21 -2.88 -14.33
CA LEU A 214 -12.71 -2.95 -12.96
C LEU A 214 -11.75 -3.78 -12.12
N ASP A 215 -11.28 -3.21 -11.01
CA ASP A 215 -10.49 -3.91 -10.01
C ASP A 215 -11.42 -4.43 -8.91
N VAL A 216 -11.62 -5.74 -8.86
CA VAL A 216 -12.50 -6.40 -7.89
C VAL A 216 -11.64 -7.00 -6.78
N ASN A 217 -11.91 -6.61 -5.55
CA ASN A 217 -11.31 -7.15 -4.35
C ASN A 217 -12.38 -7.92 -3.57
N LEU A 218 -12.16 -9.22 -3.39
CA LEU A 218 -13.04 -10.14 -2.71
C LEU A 218 -12.43 -10.51 -1.36
N GLU A 219 -13.12 -10.16 -0.28
CA GLU A 219 -12.65 -10.40 1.07
C GLU A 219 -13.62 -11.30 1.82
N ALA A 220 -13.09 -12.22 2.62
CA ALA A 220 -13.92 -13.04 3.49
C ALA A 220 -14.52 -12.19 4.61
N HIS A 221 -15.80 -12.43 4.95
CA HIS A 221 -16.42 -11.77 6.09
C HIS A 221 -15.62 -12.08 7.38
N TYR A 222 -15.06 -11.05 8.02
CA TYR A 222 -14.40 -11.17 9.31
C TYR A 222 -15.26 -10.54 10.39
N GLU A 223 -16.12 -11.36 11.00
CA GLU A 223 -16.53 -11.08 12.36
C GLU A 223 -15.44 -11.61 13.28
N PRO A 224 -14.69 -10.74 14.00
CA PRO A 224 -14.00 -11.23 15.18
C PRO A 224 -15.11 -11.66 16.13
N THR A 225 -15.42 -12.94 16.14
CA THR A 225 -16.20 -13.54 17.22
C THR A 225 -15.31 -13.38 18.44
N ILE A 226 -15.43 -12.24 19.12
CA ILE A 226 -15.03 -12.16 20.50
C ILE A 226 -16.10 -12.99 21.21
N GLU A 227 -15.95 -14.31 21.15
CA GLU A 227 -16.40 -15.23 22.18
C GLU A 227 -15.63 -14.83 23.44
N THR A 228 -15.98 -13.66 23.97
CA THR A 228 -15.78 -13.38 25.38
C THR A 228 -16.71 -14.41 26.00
N GLY A 229 -16.18 -15.57 26.39
CA GLY A 229 -16.91 -16.65 27.07
C GLY A 229 -17.40 -16.22 28.45
N GLY A 230 -17.98 -15.02 28.55
CA GLY A 230 -18.17 -14.22 29.74
C GLY A 230 -16.91 -14.17 30.60
N PHE A 231 -17.17 -14.11 31.91
CA PHE A 231 -16.16 -14.18 32.95
C PHE A 231 -15.32 -15.48 32.88
N LEU A 232 -15.88 -16.60 32.43
CA LEU A 232 -15.20 -17.90 32.40
C LEU A 232 -14.16 -17.98 31.27
N GLY A 233 -14.47 -17.45 30.09
CA GLY A 233 -13.51 -17.32 28.99
C GLY A 233 -12.37 -16.34 29.32
N GLY A 234 -12.70 -15.26 30.03
CA GLY A 234 -11.69 -14.36 30.60
C GLY A 234 -10.78 -15.06 31.61
N LEU A 235 -11.32 -15.94 32.45
CA LEU A 235 -10.54 -16.72 33.42
C LEU A 235 -9.65 -17.76 32.74
N GLU A 236 -10.14 -18.46 31.71
CA GLU A 236 -9.34 -19.42 30.94
C GLU A 236 -8.19 -18.74 30.20
N THR A 237 -8.48 -17.60 29.57
CA THR A 237 -7.48 -16.77 28.89
C THR A 237 -6.44 -16.26 29.88
N GLY A 238 -6.87 -15.77 31.04
CA GLY A 238 -5.98 -15.35 32.13
C GLY A 238 -5.12 -16.49 32.68
N TRP A 239 -5.69 -17.69 32.82
CA TRP A 239 -4.97 -18.88 33.29
C TRP A 239 -3.92 -19.35 32.28
N ARG A 240 -4.26 -19.39 30.98
CA ARG A 240 -3.28 -19.65 29.91
C ARG A 240 -2.15 -18.63 29.94
N ALA A 241 -2.46 -17.33 30.09
CA ALA A 241 -1.45 -16.29 30.19
C ALA A 241 -0.51 -16.50 31.39
N LEU A 242 -1.06 -16.89 32.54
CA LEU A 242 -0.26 -17.23 33.74
C LEU A 242 0.66 -18.42 33.50
N VAL A 243 0.16 -19.50 32.88
CA VAL A 243 0.95 -20.70 32.56
C VAL A 243 2.04 -20.37 31.54
N THR A 244 1.73 -19.60 30.50
CA THR A 244 2.71 -19.16 29.50
C THR A 244 3.80 -18.31 30.13
N PHE A 245 3.44 -17.39 31.04
CA PHE A 245 4.42 -16.61 31.81
C PHE A 245 5.30 -17.50 32.69
N ALA A 246 4.71 -18.43 33.44
CA ALA A 246 5.45 -19.36 34.30
C ALA A 246 6.39 -20.27 33.49
N SER A 247 5.93 -20.76 32.34
CA SER A 247 6.73 -21.53 31.39
C SER A 247 7.92 -20.70 30.86
N GLY A 248 7.68 -19.43 30.50
CA GLY A 248 8.72 -18.49 30.10
C GLY A 248 9.77 -18.26 31.19
N VAL A 249 9.36 -18.10 32.45
CA VAL A 249 10.27 -17.98 33.59
C VAL A 249 11.11 -19.26 33.78
N LEU A 250 10.49 -20.43 33.64
CA LEU A 250 11.18 -21.72 33.71
C LEU A 250 12.22 -21.88 32.62
N VAL A 251 11.88 -21.54 31.37
CA VAL A 251 12.81 -21.55 30.23
C VAL A 251 13.96 -20.56 30.47
N PHE A 252 13.65 -19.35 30.94
CA PHE A 252 14.65 -18.33 31.27
C PHE A 252 15.64 -18.81 32.35
N LEU A 253 15.14 -19.42 33.42
CA LEU A 253 15.97 -20.04 34.46
C LEU A 253 16.81 -21.20 33.90
N GLY A 254 16.24 -22.03 33.03
CA GLY A 254 16.96 -23.11 32.35
C GLY A 254 18.12 -22.60 31.48
N VAL A 255 17.93 -21.49 30.78
CA VAL A 255 18.97 -20.84 29.97
C VAL A 255 20.05 -20.21 30.83
N ILE A 256 19.69 -19.62 31.98
CA ILE A 256 20.62 -18.94 32.89
C ILE A 256 21.39 -19.92 33.79
N ALA A 257 20.83 -21.09 34.10
CA ALA A 257 21.45 -22.11 34.94
C ALA A 257 22.90 -22.47 34.55
N PRO A 258 23.26 -22.74 33.27
CA PRO A 258 24.64 -23.02 32.89
C PRO A 258 25.58 -21.83 33.09
N TRP A 259 25.10 -20.58 32.90
CA TRP A 259 25.90 -19.37 33.14
C TRP A 259 26.11 -19.13 34.65
N LEU A 260 25.09 -19.35 35.47
CA LEU A 260 25.21 -19.29 36.93
C LEU A 260 26.15 -20.36 37.48
N LEU A 261 26.16 -21.58 36.91
CA LEU A 261 27.13 -22.60 37.28
C LEU A 261 28.55 -22.19 36.85
N LEU A 262 28.72 -21.71 35.62
CA LEU A 262 30.03 -21.38 35.07
C LEU A 262 30.67 -20.15 35.72
N VAL A 263 29.88 -19.12 36.05
CA VAL A 263 30.39 -17.87 36.66
C VAL A 263 30.20 -17.86 38.18
N GLY A 264 29.09 -18.39 38.70
CA GLY A 264 28.77 -18.38 40.12
C GLY A 264 29.69 -19.25 40.97
N VAL A 265 30.07 -20.44 40.50
CA VAL A 265 31.00 -21.34 41.20
C VAL A 265 32.39 -20.70 41.40
N PRO A 266 33.07 -20.14 40.38
CA PRO A 266 34.37 -19.50 40.58
C PRO A 266 34.28 -18.22 41.41
N VAL A 267 33.23 -17.40 41.26
CA VAL A 267 33.04 -16.19 42.10
C VAL A 267 32.84 -16.58 43.57
N ALA A 268 32.01 -17.59 43.86
CA ALA A 268 31.82 -18.09 45.22
C ALA A 268 33.13 -18.64 45.83
N ALA A 269 33.93 -19.37 45.04
CA ALA A 269 35.24 -19.87 45.46
C ALA A 269 36.23 -18.73 45.78
N ILE A 270 36.29 -17.69 44.94
CA ILE A 270 37.15 -16.51 45.15
C ILE A 270 36.73 -15.73 46.40
N VAL A 271 35.43 -15.49 46.60
CA VAL A 271 34.90 -14.80 47.79
C VAL A 271 35.19 -15.59 49.06
N TRP A 272 35.04 -16.92 49.01
CA TRP A 272 35.38 -17.78 50.15
C TRP A 272 36.88 -17.76 50.46
N LEU A 273 37.75 -17.84 49.44
CA LEU A 273 39.20 -17.77 49.63
C LEU A 273 39.66 -16.43 50.20
N THR A 274 39.11 -15.32 49.70
CA THR A 274 39.46 -13.97 50.16
C THR A 274 38.97 -13.71 51.59
N ARG A 275 37.76 -14.17 51.95
CA ARG A 275 37.28 -14.15 53.36
C ARG A 275 38.17 -14.98 54.28
N ARG A 276 38.59 -16.17 53.85
CA ARG A 276 39.47 -17.04 54.63
C ARG A 276 40.87 -16.44 54.82
N ARG A 277 41.40 -15.75 53.81
CA ARG A 277 42.68 -15.03 53.89
C ARG A 277 42.60 -13.79 54.78
N ARG A 278 41.52 -12.99 54.70
CA ARG A 278 41.31 -11.82 55.58
C ARG A 278 41.14 -12.21 57.06
N ARG A 279 40.48 -13.33 57.36
CA ARG A 279 40.39 -13.87 58.73
C ARG A 279 41.74 -14.32 59.29
N ARG A 280 42.71 -14.71 58.44
CA ARG A 280 44.07 -15.06 58.87
C ARG A 280 44.97 -13.83 59.03
N ALA A 281 44.77 -12.77 58.23
CA ALA A 281 45.52 -11.52 58.35
C ALA A 281 45.19 -10.73 59.63
N ALA A 282 43.97 -10.87 60.17
CA ALA A 282 43.58 -10.24 61.44
C ALA A 282 44.23 -10.88 62.69
N ALA A 283 44.86 -12.06 62.56
CA ALA A 283 45.55 -12.75 63.67
C ALA A 283 47.06 -12.44 63.73
N GLY A 284 47.57 -11.61 62.81
CA GLY A 284 48.98 -11.24 62.71
C GLY A 284 49.22 -9.74 62.91
N SER A 285 49.02 -9.24 64.12
CA SER A 285 49.67 -8.01 64.57
C SER A 285 50.19 -8.24 65.99
N PRO A 286 51.52 -8.39 66.19
CA PRO A 286 52.12 -8.57 67.50
C PRO A 286 52.11 -7.22 68.24
N GLY A 287 51.74 -7.29 69.51
CA GLY A 287 51.34 -6.13 70.30
C GLY A 287 52.46 -5.30 70.92
N ARG A 288 52.03 -4.43 71.85
CA ARG A 288 52.81 -4.02 73.01
C ARG A 288 51.90 -3.79 74.22
N PRO A 289 52.40 -4.05 75.43
CA PRO A 289 51.58 -4.35 76.60
C PRO A 289 51.21 -3.08 77.36
N THR A 290 50.10 -3.14 78.10
CA THR A 290 50.00 -2.39 79.34
C THR A 290 49.57 -3.36 80.42
N SER A 291 50.44 -3.42 81.41
CA SER A 291 50.47 -4.26 82.57
C SER A 291 49.18 -4.18 83.38
N ALA A 292 48.84 -5.33 83.96
CA ALA A 292 47.88 -5.51 85.02
C ALA A 292 48.27 -4.69 86.26
N ASP A 293 47.24 -4.27 87.01
CA ASP A 293 47.19 -4.37 88.47
C ASP A 293 45.75 -4.13 88.95
N GLY A 294 45.29 -4.88 89.96
CA GLY A 294 43.98 -4.70 90.61
C GLY A 294 43.16 -5.99 90.70
N GLU A 295 43.53 -6.97 91.53
CA GLU A 295 43.20 -7.02 92.98
C GLU A 295 41.74 -7.39 93.26
N ALA A 296 41.49 -8.65 93.63
CA ALA A 296 40.32 -9.16 94.37
C ALA A 296 40.56 -10.66 94.63
N ALA A 297 40.37 -11.27 95.79
CA ALA A 297 39.74 -10.87 97.04
C ALA A 297 40.15 -11.92 98.13
N PRO A 298 39.27 -12.39 99.03
CA PRO A 298 39.18 -11.98 100.43
C PRO A 298 39.50 -13.13 101.41
N ASP A 299 39.60 -12.83 102.72
CA ASP A 299 38.61 -13.24 103.75
C ASP A 299 39.22 -13.45 105.17
N LEU A 300 38.42 -13.06 106.18
CA LEU A 300 38.42 -13.41 107.63
C LEU A 300 39.60 -13.01 108.55
N THR A 301 39.42 -11.97 109.38
CA THR A 301 39.01 -11.99 110.82
C THR A 301 39.26 -10.63 111.46
#